data_AF-A0A6N7S698-F1
#
_entry.id   AF-A0A6N7S698-F1
#
_cell.length_a   1.000
_cell.length_b   1.000
_cell.length_c   1.000
_cell.angle_alpha   90.00
_cell.angle_beta   90.00
_cell.angle_gamma   90.00
#
_symmetry.space_group_name_H-M   'P 1'
#
loop_
_entity.id
_entity.type
_entity.pdbx_description
1 polymer ?
#
loop_
_entity_poly.entity_id
_entity_poly.type
_entity_poly.pdbx_seq_one_letter_code
_entity_poly.pdbx_strand_id
1 'polypeptide(L)'
;MQKIQTQEGLPALKNGEILMTLQDNQPQFYAYVRDRIRVQNAQSRYTLSVEEWQSLFAGAQFWIYEPAESAEISPEKDAEYYGWNHK
;
A
#
# COMPACT_ATOMS: atom_id res chain seq x y z
N MET A 1 7.56 -4.31 7.46
CA MET A 1 7.46 -2.83 7.61
C MET A 1 8.85 -2.24 7.66
N GLN A 2 9.38 -1.82 6.51
CA GLN A 2 10.64 -1.10 6.41
C GLN A 2 10.39 0.40 6.62
N LYS A 3 11.21 1.05 7.46
CA LYS A 3 11.14 2.50 7.66
C LYS A 3 11.95 3.20 6.57
N ILE A 4 11.31 4.14 5.87
CA ILE A 4 11.95 4.90 4.80
C ILE A 4 11.78 6.40 5.01
N GLN A 5 12.73 7.15 4.46
CA GLN A 5 12.65 8.62 4.43
C GLN A 5 11.82 9.07 3.23
N THR A 6 11.27 10.29 3.27
CA THR A 6 10.46 10.88 2.18
C THR A 6 11.13 10.81 0.81
N GLN A 7 12.45 10.92 0.76
CA GLN A 7 13.27 10.86 -0.45
C GLN A 7 13.20 9.48 -1.13
N GLU A 8 13.22 8.41 -0.33
CA GLU A 8 13.08 7.01 -0.76
C GLU A 8 11.59 6.63 -0.95
N GLY A 9 10.68 7.41 -0.36
CA GLY A 9 9.24 7.18 -0.47
C GLY A 9 8.67 7.48 -1.85
N LEU A 10 9.16 8.52 -2.53
CA LEU A 10 8.70 8.84 -3.88
C LEU A 10 8.94 7.70 -4.90
N PRO A 11 10.17 7.15 -5.03
CA PRO A 11 10.39 6.04 -5.95
C PRO A 11 9.57 4.79 -5.57
N ALA A 12 9.42 4.49 -4.28
CA ALA A 12 8.56 3.39 -3.82
C ALA A 12 7.10 3.58 -4.27
N LEU A 13 6.54 4.78 -4.06
CA LEU A 13 5.19 5.13 -4.53
C LEU A 13 5.07 4.99 -6.05
N LYS A 14 6.07 5.47 -6.82
CA LYS A 14 6.08 5.35 -8.28
C LYS A 14 6.18 3.91 -8.78
N ASN A 15 6.82 3.03 -8.01
CA ASN A 15 6.89 1.59 -8.27
C ASN A 15 5.57 0.86 -7.92
N GLY A 16 4.57 1.56 -7.39
CA GLY A 16 3.27 1.00 -7.03
C GLY A 16 3.19 0.51 -5.59
N GLU A 17 4.22 0.76 -4.77
CA GLU A 17 4.17 0.46 -3.34
C GLU A 17 3.25 1.44 -2.59
N ILE A 18 2.77 1.00 -1.44
CA ILE A 18 1.92 1.80 -0.55
C ILE A 18 2.78 2.25 0.64
N LEU A 19 2.79 3.55 0.91
CA LEU A 19 3.39 4.05 2.14
C LEU A 19 2.32 4.26 3.20
N MET A 20 2.74 4.18 4.45
CA MET A 20 1.91 4.45 5.61
C MET A 20 2.65 5.44 6.52
N THR A 21 1.89 6.29 7.21
CA THR A 21 2.36 7.08 8.36
C THR A 21 1.36 6.93 9.50
N LEU A 22 1.82 7.02 10.74
CA LEU A 22 0.94 7.15 11.91
C LEU A 22 0.89 8.63 12.32
N GLN A 23 -0.26 9.27 12.16
CA GLN A 23 -0.53 10.61 12.71
C GLN A 23 -1.59 10.46 13.81
N ASP A 24 -1.28 10.93 15.02
CA ASP A 24 -2.21 10.88 16.17
C ASP A 24 -2.82 9.47 16.41
N ASN A 25 -1.98 8.44 16.30
CA ASN A 25 -2.39 7.02 16.40
C ASN A 25 -3.37 6.54 15.31
N GLN A 26 -3.58 7.33 14.25
CA GLN A 26 -4.37 6.96 13.08
C GLN A 26 -3.46 6.67 11.89
N PRO A 27 -3.65 5.52 11.19
CA PRO A 27 -2.89 5.22 9.99
C PRO A 27 -3.38 6.08 8.83
N GLN A 28 -2.43 6.71 8.16
CA GLN A 28 -2.63 7.42 6.89
C GLN A 28 -1.81 6.71 5.82
N PHE A 29 -2.47 6.38 4.71
CA PHE A 29 -1.90 5.64 3.60
C PHE A 29 -1.67 6.56 2.40
N TYR A 30 -0.63 6.25 1.64
CA TYR A 30 -0.20 7.01 0.47
C TYR A 30 0.00 6.03 -0.69
N ALA A 31 -0.53 6.37 -1.86
CA ALA A 31 -0.37 5.57 -3.06
C ALA A 31 -0.22 6.48 -4.29
N TYR A 32 0.60 6.10 -5.25
CA TYR A 32 0.71 6.84 -6.52
C TYR A 32 -0.38 6.39 -7.48
N VAL A 33 -1.20 7.32 -7.94
CA VAL A 33 -2.33 7.07 -8.83
C VAL A 33 -2.44 8.21 -9.83
N ARG A 34 -2.38 7.88 -11.13
CA ARG A 34 -2.55 8.85 -12.23
C ARG A 34 -1.64 10.09 -12.07
N ASP A 35 -0.35 9.84 -11.85
CA ASP A 35 0.68 10.88 -11.66
C ASP A 35 0.54 11.73 -10.38
N ARG A 36 -0.38 11.37 -9.48
CA ARG A 36 -0.63 12.10 -8.22
C ARG A 36 -0.51 11.17 -7.03
N ILE A 37 -0.20 11.74 -5.86
CA ILE A 37 -0.12 11.00 -4.60
C ILE A 37 -1.48 11.05 -3.94
N ARG A 38 -2.17 9.92 -3.90
CA ARG A 38 -3.40 9.76 -3.14
C ARG A 38 -3.06 9.60 -1.68
N VAL A 39 -3.67 10.41 -0.83
CA VAL A 39 -3.60 10.30 0.63
C VAL A 39 -4.97 9.86 1.14
N GLN A 40 -4.98 8.86 2.00
CA GLN A 40 -6.20 8.34 2.61
C GLN A 40 -5.98 8.04 4.09
N ASN A 41 -6.89 8.53 4.91
CA ASN A 41 -7.04 8.11 6.30
C ASN A 41 -8.49 7.66 6.55
N ALA A 42 -8.86 7.40 7.80
CA ALA A 42 -10.20 6.95 8.15
C ALA A 42 -11.31 7.98 7.88
N GLN A 43 -10.98 9.27 7.84
CA GLN A 43 -11.94 10.37 7.78
C GLN A 43 -11.98 11.06 6.40
N SER A 44 -10.87 10.98 5.66
CA SER A 44 -10.61 11.83 4.50
C SER A 44 -9.80 11.08 3.44
N ARG A 45 -10.07 11.45 2.19
CA ARG A 45 -9.35 10.93 1.02
C ARG A 45 -9.18 12.06 0.01
N TYR A 46 -7.93 12.36 -0.34
CA TYR A 46 -7.59 13.44 -1.26
C TYR A 46 -6.37 13.06 -2.10
N THR A 47 -6.08 13.87 -3.11
CA THR A 47 -4.94 13.67 -4.01
C THR A 47 -4.07 14.92 -4.02
N LEU A 48 -2.78 14.75 -3.83
CA LEU A 48 -1.77 15.79 -3.90
C LEU A 48 -0.93 15.60 -5.15
N SER A 49 -0.41 16.70 -5.68
CA SER A 49 0.69 16.63 -6.64
C SER A 49 1.96 16.14 -5.95
N VAL A 50 2.92 15.63 -6.72
CA VAL A 50 4.21 15.17 -6.18
C VAL A 50 4.93 16.27 -5.40
N GLU A 51 4.97 17.48 -5.95
CA GLU A 51 5.62 18.64 -5.34
C GLU A 51 4.97 19.02 -3.99
N GLU A 52 3.64 19.09 -3.97
CA GLU A 52 2.85 19.37 -2.75
C GLU A 52 3.12 18.33 -1.67
N TRP A 53 3.14 17.06 -2.04
CA TRP A 53 3.43 15.98 -1.10
C TRP A 53 4.87 16.06 -0.56
N GLN A 54 5.85 16.31 -1.43
CA GLN A 54 7.24 16.50 -0.99
C GLN A 54 7.37 17.69 -0.04
N SER A 55 6.69 18.81 -0.31
CA SER A 55 6.74 20.00 0.53
C SER A 55 6.05 19.77 1.88
N LEU A 56 4.87 19.15 1.89
CA LEU A 56 4.09 18.91 3.12
C LEU A 56 4.70 17.84 4.02
N PHE A 57 5.36 16.84 3.42
CA PHE A 57 5.86 15.66 4.13
C PHE A 57 7.39 15.51 4.07
N ALA A 58 8.14 16.57 3.77
CA ALA A 58 9.61 16.56 3.69
C ALA A 58 10.30 15.97 4.93
N GLY A 59 9.73 16.18 6.13
CA GLY A 59 10.25 15.67 7.40
C GLY A 59 9.49 14.48 7.98
N ALA A 60 8.49 13.95 7.27
CA ALA A 60 7.67 12.86 7.79
C ALA A 60 8.43 11.52 7.71
N GLN A 61 8.15 10.63 8.67
CA GLN A 61 8.66 9.27 8.66
C GLN A 61 7.64 8.36 8.03
N PHE A 62 8.03 7.68 6.96
CA PHE A 62 7.17 6.76 6.23
C PHE A 62 7.57 5.31 6.51
N TRP A 63 6.57 4.44 6.41
CA TRP A 63 6.74 3.00 6.46
C TRP A 63 6.20 2.41 5.17
N ILE A 64 6.96 1.51 4.55
CA ILE A 64 6.43 0.72 3.43
C ILE A 64 5.40 -0.26 4.01
N TYR A 65 4.17 -0.12 3.54
CA TYR A 65 3.09 -1.05 3.80
C TYR A 65 3.14 -2.12 2.72
N GLU A 66 3.86 -3.19 3.04
CA GLU A 66 3.72 -4.45 2.32
C GLU A 66 2.43 -5.09 2.84
N PRO A 67 1.38 -5.27 2.00
CA PRO A 67 0.34 -6.21 2.36
C PRO A 67 1.06 -7.54 2.55
N ALA A 68 1.12 -8.03 3.80
CA ALA A 68 1.51 -9.41 4.06
C ALA A 68 0.70 -10.23 3.08
N GLU A 69 1.41 -10.98 2.23
CA GLU A 69 0.86 -11.67 1.08
C GLU A 69 -0.54 -12.17 1.42
N SER A 70 -1.50 -11.83 0.56
CA SER A 70 -2.74 -12.59 0.49
C SER A 70 -2.32 -14.03 0.60
N ALA A 71 -2.76 -14.71 1.67
CA ALA A 71 -2.52 -16.11 1.89
C ALA A 71 -2.49 -16.77 0.52
N GLU A 72 -1.29 -17.24 0.14
CA GLU A 72 -1.11 -18.03 -1.08
C GLU A 72 -2.33 -18.95 -1.11
N ILE A 73 -3.18 -18.81 -2.12
CA ILE A 73 -4.29 -19.73 -2.27
C ILE A 73 -3.59 -21.04 -2.55
N SER A 74 -3.35 -21.83 -1.50
CA SER A 74 -2.73 -23.14 -1.58
C SER A 74 -3.54 -23.91 -2.62
N PRO A 75 -2.95 -24.33 -3.75
CA PRO A 75 -3.67 -25.09 -4.77
C PRO A 75 -4.11 -26.48 -4.28
N GLU A 76 -3.86 -26.82 -3.01
CA GLU A 76 -4.13 -28.11 -2.38
C GLU A 76 -5.62 -28.40 -2.14
N LYS A 77 -6.51 -27.44 -2.40
CA LYS A 77 -7.98 -27.58 -2.24
C LYS A 77 -8.76 -27.69 -3.55
N ASP A 78 -8.10 -27.88 -4.69
CA ASP A 78 -8.78 -28.09 -6.00
C ASP A 78 -8.85 -29.58 -6.42
N ALA A 79 -8.33 -30.50 -5.60
CA ALA A 79 -8.29 -31.94 -5.93
C ALA A 79 -9.51 -32.75 -5.48
N GLU A 80 -10.45 -32.19 -4.71
CA GLU A 80 -11.57 -32.96 -4.14
C GLU A 80 -12.85 -32.95 -5.01
N TYR A 81 -12.90 -32.16 -6.10
CA TYR A 81 -14.13 -31.99 -6.90
C TYR A 81 -14.28 -32.94 -8.11
N TYR A 82 -13.28 -33.75 -8.44
CA TYR A 82 -13.35 -34.74 -9.54
C TYR A 82 -13.65 -36.18 -9.07
N GLY A 83 -14.08 -36.37 -7.82
CA GLY A 83 -14.47 -37.67 -7.29
C GLY A 83 -15.87 -38.17 -7.71
N TRP A 84 -16.53 -37.54 -8.69
CA TRP A 84 -17.91 -37.86 -9.05
C TRP A 84 -18.11 -38.05 -10.56
N ASN A 85 -17.55 -39.13 -11.11
CA ASN A 85 -18.23 -40.08 -12.01
C ASN A 85 -17.22 -40.98 -12.75
N HIS A 86 -17.18 -42.26 -12.37
CA HIS A 86 -17.48 -43.36 -13.30
C HIS A 86 -17.41 -44.70 -12.57
N LYS A 87 -18.57 -45.32 -12.36
CA LYS A 87 -18.72 -46.76 -12.58
C LYS A 87 -20.14 -47.09 -12.99
#